data_AF-A0A5E4AKE1-F1
#
_entry.id   AF-A0A5E4AKE1-F1
#
_cell.length_a   1.000
_cell.length_b   1.000
_cell.length_c   1.000
_cell.angle_alpha   90.00
_cell.angle_beta   90.00
_cell.angle_gamma   90.00
#
_symmetry.space_group_name_H-M   'P 1'
#
loop_
_entity.id
_entity.type
_entity.pdbx_description
1 polymer ?
#
loop_
_entity_poly.entity_id
_entity_poly.type
_entity_poly.pdbx_seq_one_letter_code
_entity_poly.pdbx_strand_id
1 'polypeptide(L)'
;GPPALLPLYFQWYIFYFVIQRKKWVDLAWMVTFYTRIFLSYVPLLGLKGFLGLFFIVRFLESNWFVWVTQMNHIPMHIDHDRNMDWVSTQLQATCNVHKSAFNDWFSGHLNFQIEHHLFPTMPRHNYHKVAPLVQSLCAKHGIEYQSKPLLSAFADIVYSLKESGQLWLDAYLHQ
;
A
#
# COMPACT_ATOMS: atom_id res chain seq x y z
N GLY A 1 -3.52 16.27 5.43
CA GLY A 1 -4.23 15.07 5.94
C GLY A 1 -3.31 14.20 6.78
N PRO A 2 -3.73 12.99 7.16
CA PRO A 2 -2.93 12.03 7.93
C PRO A 2 -1.52 11.72 7.38
N PRO A 3 -1.17 11.87 6.07
CA PRO A 3 0.17 11.54 5.57
C PRO A 3 1.31 12.33 6.21
N ALA A 4 1.09 13.57 6.68
CA ALA A 4 2.16 14.37 7.28
C ALA A 4 2.46 14.00 8.74
N LEU A 5 1.49 13.43 9.45
CA LEU A 5 1.63 13.00 10.85
C LEU A 5 2.27 11.61 10.96
N LEU A 6 2.03 10.74 9.98
CA LEU A 6 2.62 9.40 9.93
C LEU A 6 4.15 9.41 10.07
N PRO A 7 4.94 10.24 9.35
CA PRO A 7 6.40 10.19 9.47
C PRO A 7 6.90 10.63 10.85
N LEU A 8 6.29 11.63 11.49
CA LEU A 8 6.69 12.03 12.85
C LEU A 8 6.27 10.98 13.89
N TYR A 9 5.04 10.49 13.78
CA TYR A 9 4.50 9.48 14.68
C TYR A 9 5.29 8.17 14.59
N PHE A 10 5.50 7.62 13.39
CA PHE A 10 6.27 6.39 13.22
C PHE A 10 7.72 6.57 13.63
N GLN A 11 8.35 7.70 13.31
CA GLN A 11 9.73 7.95 13.71
C GLN A 11 9.86 7.88 15.23
N TRP A 12 8.98 8.54 15.98
CA TRP A 12 8.97 8.44 17.44
C TRP A 12 8.60 7.04 17.93
N TYR A 13 7.53 6.45 17.37
CA TYR A 13 6.98 5.18 17.83
C TYR A 13 7.94 4.01 17.65
N ILE A 14 8.74 3.99 16.58
CA ILE A 14 9.73 2.92 16.37
C ILE A 14 10.79 2.93 17.47
N PHE A 15 11.31 4.11 17.86
CA PHE A 15 12.24 4.20 19.00
C PHE A 15 11.57 3.83 20.31
N TYR A 16 10.36 4.33 20.56
CA TYR A 16 9.56 3.96 21.74
C TYR A 16 9.38 2.43 21.81
N PHE A 17 8.93 1.79 20.72
CA PHE A 17 8.69 0.36 20.64
C PHE A 17 9.96 -0.45 20.89
N VAL A 18 11.08 -0.10 20.26
CA VAL A 18 12.35 -0.82 20.39
C VAL A 18 12.88 -0.75 21.82
N ILE A 19 12.79 0.42 22.47
CA ILE A 19 13.18 0.60 23.88
C ILE A 19 12.25 -0.20 24.80
N GLN A 20 10.93 -0.07 24.64
CA GLN A 20 9.93 -0.78 25.46
C GLN A 20 10.05 -2.29 25.35
N ARG A 21 10.33 -2.80 24.14
CA ARG A 21 10.51 -4.23 23.86
C ARG A 21 11.93 -4.72 24.12
N LYS A 22 12.83 -3.87 24.62
CA LYS A 22 14.24 -4.19 24.92
C LYS A 22 14.98 -4.81 23.72
N LYS A 23 14.66 -4.36 22.50
CA LYS A 23 15.29 -4.83 21.27
C LYS A 23 16.62 -4.10 21.04
N TRP A 24 17.60 -4.37 21.89
CA TRP A 24 18.85 -3.61 21.93
C TRP A 24 19.69 -3.71 20.66
N VAL A 25 19.68 -4.87 20.00
CA VAL A 25 20.37 -5.06 18.71
C VAL A 25 19.75 -4.16 17.63
N ASP A 26 18.43 -4.15 17.53
CA ASP A 26 17.71 -3.27 16.59
C ASP A 26 17.98 -1.80 16.90
N LEU A 27 17.99 -1.42 18.20
CA LEU A 27 18.33 -0.06 18.62
C LEU A 27 19.73 0.35 18.19
N ALA A 28 20.72 -0.52 18.38
CA ALA A 28 22.10 -0.26 18.00
C ALA A 28 22.22 -0.04 16.49
N TRP A 29 21.54 -0.85 15.67
CA TRP A 29 21.50 -0.66 14.21
C TRP A 29 20.82 0.64 13.80
N MET A 30 19.68 0.97 14.42
CA MET A 30 18.99 2.25 14.17
C MET A 30 19.86 3.45 14.50
N VAL A 31 20.48 3.47 15.68
CA VAL A 31 21.38 4.56 16.10
C VAL A 31 22.55 4.67 15.13
N THR A 32 23.20 3.56 14.79
CA THR A 32 24.31 3.53 13.83
C THR A 32 23.90 4.08 12.47
N PHE A 33 22.71 3.72 11.98
CA PHE A 33 22.17 4.24 10.73
C PHE A 33 22.02 5.78 10.78
N TYR A 34 21.34 6.31 11.79
CA TYR A 34 21.13 7.76 11.90
C TYR A 34 22.43 8.54 12.14
N THR A 35 23.35 8.00 12.94
CA THR A 35 24.69 8.57 13.13
C THR A 35 25.45 8.61 11.81
N ARG A 36 25.47 7.51 11.04
CA ARG A 36 26.14 7.47 9.73
C ARG A 36 25.54 8.49 8.76
N ILE A 37 24.22 8.56 8.67
CA ILE A 37 23.52 9.55 7.85
C ILE A 37 23.90 10.98 8.28
N PHE A 38 23.85 11.28 9.58
CA PHE A 38 24.23 12.60 10.10
C PHE A 38 25.68 12.96 9.75
N LEU A 39 26.63 12.07 10.04
CA LEU A 39 28.06 12.29 9.77
C LEU A 39 28.38 12.39 8.27
N SER A 40 27.58 11.75 7.40
CA SER A 40 27.79 11.80 5.96
C SER A 40 27.26 13.09 5.34
N TYR A 41 26.08 13.55 5.76
CA TYR A 41 25.36 14.65 5.09
C TYR A 41 25.55 16.01 5.75
N VAL A 42 25.79 16.10 7.06
CA VAL A 42 25.99 17.39 7.74
C VAL A 42 27.25 18.11 7.27
N PRO A 43 28.41 17.46 7.07
CA PRO A 43 29.59 18.14 6.53
C PRO A 43 29.37 18.69 5.10
N LEU A 44 28.49 18.05 4.33
CA LEU A 44 28.22 18.42 2.94
C LEU A 44 27.16 19.53 2.81
N LEU A 45 26.11 19.49 3.65
CA LEU A 45 24.92 20.34 3.51
C LEU A 45 24.74 21.35 4.65
N GLY A 46 25.57 21.26 5.69
CA GLY A 46 25.34 21.92 6.98
C GLY A 46 24.10 21.36 7.69
N LEU A 47 23.89 21.77 8.94
CA LEU A 47 22.76 21.29 9.75
C LEU A 47 21.40 21.63 9.12
N LYS A 48 21.23 22.86 8.61
CA LYS A 48 19.97 23.31 7.99
C LYS A 48 19.66 22.51 6.72
N GLY A 49 20.65 22.30 5.85
CA GLY A 49 20.48 21.52 4.63
C GLY A 49 20.20 20.04 4.92
N PHE A 50 20.86 19.47 5.92
CA PHE A 50 20.56 18.12 6.41
C PHE A 50 19.11 17.98 6.89
N LEU A 51 18.63 18.90 7.73
CA LEU A 51 17.24 18.88 8.21
C LEU A 51 16.26 19.01 7.03
N GLY A 52 16.51 19.92 6.09
CA GLY A 52 15.71 20.06 4.88
C GLY A 52 15.63 18.77 4.07
N LEU A 53 16.79 18.14 3.78
CA LEU A 53 16.85 16.85 3.09
C LEU A 53 16.08 15.76 3.85
N PHE A 54 16.26 15.68 5.16
CA PHE A 54 15.59 14.71 6.01
C PHE A 54 14.06 14.85 5.89
N PHE A 55 13.52 16.06 6.06
CA PHE A 55 12.08 16.29 5.97
C PHE A 55 11.51 16.03 4.57
N ILE A 56 12.24 16.38 3.51
CA ILE A 56 11.81 16.08 2.12
C ILE A 56 11.74 14.57 1.91
N VAL A 57 12.78 13.82 2.28
CA VAL A 57 12.79 12.36 2.14
C VAL A 57 11.64 11.72 2.92
N ARG A 58 11.41 12.14 4.18
CA ARG A 58 10.30 11.64 5.00
C ARG A 58 8.93 11.97 4.41
N PHE A 59 8.77 13.16 3.84
CA PHE A 59 7.53 13.56 3.17
C PHE A 59 7.26 12.68 1.95
N LEU A 60 8.25 12.48 1.09
CA LEU A 60 8.12 11.62 -0.10
C LEU A 60 7.83 10.16 0.28
N GLU A 61 8.57 9.61 1.24
CA GLU A 61 8.36 8.26 1.77
C GLU A 61 6.95 8.05 2.31
N SER A 62 6.42 9.03 3.06
CA SER A 62 5.07 8.91 3.63
C SER A 62 3.99 8.91 2.54
N ASN A 63 4.08 9.82 1.57
CA ASN A 63 3.12 9.85 0.46
C ASN A 63 3.18 8.56 -0.35
N TRP A 64 4.40 8.08 -0.66
CA TRP A 64 4.61 6.80 -1.31
C TRP A 64 3.94 5.66 -0.56
N PHE A 65 4.24 5.53 0.74
CA PHE A 65 3.71 4.46 1.58
C PHE A 65 2.19 4.48 1.63
N VAL A 66 1.57 5.65 1.81
CA VAL A 66 0.11 5.78 1.81
C VAL A 66 -0.47 5.29 0.49
N TRP A 67 -0.02 5.82 -0.65
CA TRP A 67 -0.60 5.43 -1.95
C TRP A 67 -0.40 3.94 -2.26
N VAL A 68 0.79 3.40 -1.99
CA VAL A 68 1.08 1.98 -2.21
C VAL A 68 0.23 1.08 -1.30
N THR A 69 0.07 1.43 -0.03
CA THR A 69 -0.74 0.62 0.91
C THR A 69 -2.23 0.72 0.64
N GLN A 70 -2.73 1.85 0.15
CA GLN A 70 -4.13 1.98 -0.25
C GLN A 70 -4.50 1.06 -1.43
N MET A 71 -3.53 0.55 -2.21
CA MET A 71 -3.80 -0.43 -3.28
C MET A 71 -4.42 -1.74 -2.77
N ASN A 72 -4.29 -2.05 -1.48
CA ASN A 72 -4.98 -3.20 -0.86
C ASN A 72 -6.50 -2.98 -0.71
N HIS A 73 -6.97 -1.76 -0.95
CA HIS A 73 -8.35 -1.33 -0.73
C HIS A 73 -8.97 -0.73 -2.01
N ILE A 74 -8.57 -1.23 -3.18
CA ILE A 74 -9.21 -0.84 -4.45
C ILE A 74 -10.68 -1.27 -4.38
N PRO A 75 -11.63 -0.34 -4.48
CA PRO A 75 -13.04 -0.65 -4.31
C PRO A 75 -13.57 -1.47 -5.49
N MET A 76 -14.45 -2.42 -5.18
CA MET A 76 -15.21 -3.21 -6.14
C MET A 76 -16.69 -3.10 -5.80
N HIS A 77 -17.55 -3.10 -6.82
CA HIS A 77 -19.01 -3.01 -6.61
C HIS A 77 -19.56 -4.35 -6.12
N ILE A 78 -19.75 -4.46 -4.81
CA ILE A 78 -20.34 -5.62 -4.13
C ILE A 78 -21.50 -5.11 -3.28
N ASP A 79 -22.74 -5.40 -3.71
CA ASP A 79 -23.94 -4.91 -3.02
C ASP A 79 -24.46 -5.88 -1.96
N HIS A 80 -24.58 -7.16 -2.34
CA HIS A 80 -25.12 -8.23 -1.52
C HIS A 80 -24.38 -9.54 -1.79
N ASP A 81 -24.35 -10.41 -0.80
CA ASP A 81 -23.78 -11.75 -0.96
C ASP A 81 -24.63 -12.57 -1.95
N ARG A 82 -23.98 -13.05 -3.01
CA ARG A 82 -24.59 -13.88 -4.06
C ARG A 82 -24.38 -15.38 -3.81
N ASN A 83 -23.81 -15.76 -2.67
CA ASN A 83 -23.48 -17.13 -2.29
C ASN A 83 -22.64 -17.85 -3.36
N MET A 84 -21.63 -17.15 -3.89
CA MET A 84 -20.71 -17.67 -4.90
C MET A 84 -19.63 -18.55 -4.25
N ASP A 85 -19.01 -19.43 -5.06
CA ASP A 85 -17.85 -20.17 -4.59
C ASP A 85 -16.70 -19.22 -4.24
N TRP A 86 -15.80 -19.69 -3.39
CA TRP A 86 -14.74 -18.86 -2.84
C TRP A 86 -13.85 -18.20 -3.89
N VAL A 87 -13.49 -18.91 -4.97
CA VAL A 87 -12.60 -18.37 -6.01
C VAL A 87 -13.30 -17.23 -6.74
N SER A 88 -14.55 -17.45 -7.14
CA SER A 88 -15.35 -16.42 -7.81
C SER A 88 -15.59 -15.21 -6.92
N THR A 89 -15.83 -15.40 -5.62
CA THR A 89 -15.97 -14.30 -4.65
C THR A 89 -14.68 -13.48 -4.53
N GLN A 90 -13.50 -14.13 -4.42
CA GLN A 90 -12.24 -13.39 -4.36
C GLN A 90 -11.98 -12.59 -5.64
N LEU A 91 -12.24 -13.18 -6.81
CA LEU A 91 -12.06 -12.53 -8.11
C LEU A 91 -13.03 -11.35 -8.33
N GLN A 92 -14.27 -11.46 -7.85
CA GLN A 92 -15.25 -10.39 -7.96
C GLN A 92 -14.94 -9.23 -7.00
N ALA A 93 -14.51 -9.55 -5.77
CA ALA A 93 -14.25 -8.57 -4.73
C ALA A 93 -12.86 -7.91 -4.80
N THR A 94 -11.98 -8.39 -5.68
CA THR A 94 -10.58 -7.97 -5.74
C THR A 94 -10.21 -7.51 -7.15
N CYS A 95 -9.33 -6.52 -7.24
CA CYS A 95 -8.76 -6.08 -8.50
C CYS A 95 -7.24 -5.96 -8.42
N ASN A 96 -6.57 -6.38 -9.49
CA ASN A 96 -5.14 -6.17 -9.67
C ASN A 96 -4.83 -4.83 -10.34
N VAL A 97 -3.60 -4.36 -10.15
CA VAL A 97 -3.01 -3.33 -11.01
C VAL A 97 -2.13 -3.98 -12.05
N HIS A 98 -2.14 -3.44 -13.27
CA HIS A 98 -1.36 -3.97 -14.40
C HIS A 98 0.08 -4.29 -13.98
N LYS A 99 0.54 -5.48 -14.36
CA LYS A 99 1.95 -5.88 -14.21
C LYS A 99 2.83 -5.01 -15.11
N SER A 100 3.89 -4.47 -14.53
CA SER A 100 4.99 -3.83 -15.28
C SER A 100 6.23 -3.78 -14.39
N ALA A 101 7.42 -3.67 -14.99
CA ALA A 101 8.66 -3.53 -14.21
C ALA A 101 8.58 -2.35 -13.22
N PHE A 102 7.95 -1.25 -13.63
CA PHE A 102 7.72 -0.11 -12.75
C PHE A 102 6.70 -0.43 -11.65
N ASN A 103 5.51 -0.95 -11.96
CA ASN A 103 4.47 -1.21 -10.97
C ASN A 103 4.90 -2.28 -9.95
N ASP A 104 5.60 -3.32 -10.39
CA ASP A 104 6.07 -4.41 -9.54
C ASP A 104 7.14 -3.92 -8.54
N TRP A 105 8.00 -2.98 -8.96
CA TRP A 105 8.98 -2.31 -8.10
C TRP A 105 8.31 -1.27 -7.18
N PHE A 106 7.48 -0.39 -7.75
CA PHE A 106 6.83 0.73 -7.07
C PHE A 106 5.91 0.24 -5.95
N SER A 107 5.02 -0.69 -6.27
CA SER A 107 4.11 -1.24 -5.26
C SER A 107 4.78 -2.29 -4.37
N GLY A 108 5.97 -2.76 -4.75
CA GLY A 108 6.53 -3.98 -4.20
C GLY A 108 5.53 -5.13 -4.34
N HIS A 109 5.12 -5.49 -5.56
CA HIS A 109 4.18 -6.59 -5.84
C HIS A 109 2.79 -6.50 -5.16
N LEU A 110 2.42 -5.36 -4.54
CA LEU A 110 1.05 -5.13 -4.05
C LEU A 110 0.05 -4.90 -5.18
N ASN A 111 0.50 -4.86 -6.43
CA ASN A 111 -0.35 -4.88 -7.62
C ASN A 111 -1.00 -6.25 -7.91
N PHE A 112 -0.64 -7.31 -7.19
CA PHE A 112 -1.15 -8.68 -7.33
C PHE A 112 -2.04 -9.11 -6.14
N GLN A 113 -3.12 -8.37 -5.89
CA GLN A 113 -4.08 -8.67 -4.83
C GLN A 113 -4.87 -9.95 -5.10
N ILE A 114 -5.29 -10.21 -6.34
CA ILE A 114 -6.03 -11.44 -6.70
C ILE A 114 -5.23 -12.67 -6.28
N GLU A 115 -3.94 -12.74 -6.62
CA GLU A 115 -3.08 -13.87 -6.25
C GLU A 115 -2.84 -13.93 -4.74
N HIS A 116 -2.73 -12.78 -4.08
CA HIS A 116 -2.61 -12.72 -2.62
C HIS A 116 -3.85 -13.32 -1.93
N HIS A 117 -5.05 -12.97 -2.41
CA HIS A 117 -6.31 -13.44 -1.86
C HIS A 117 -6.59 -14.91 -2.21
N LEU A 118 -6.21 -15.36 -3.42
CA LEU A 118 -6.34 -16.76 -3.82
C LEU A 118 -5.28 -17.68 -3.18
N PHE A 119 -4.12 -17.15 -2.82
CA PHE A 119 -3.01 -17.92 -2.26
C PHE A 119 -2.30 -17.15 -1.13
N PRO A 120 -2.95 -16.92 0.03
CA PRO A 120 -2.44 -16.02 1.07
C PRO A 120 -1.12 -16.48 1.70
N THR A 121 -0.78 -17.76 1.60
CA THR A 121 0.49 -18.33 2.09
C THR A 121 1.61 -18.30 1.05
N MET A 122 1.34 -17.89 -0.19
CA MET A 122 2.33 -17.86 -1.26
C MET A 122 3.28 -16.67 -1.09
N PRO A 123 4.60 -16.88 -1.21
CA PRO A 123 5.55 -15.77 -1.21
C PRO A 123 5.27 -14.80 -2.35
N ARG A 124 5.16 -13.50 -2.03
CA ARG A 124 4.85 -12.41 -2.99
C ARG A 124 5.68 -12.37 -4.27
N HIS A 125 6.94 -12.82 -4.21
CA HIS A 125 7.82 -12.85 -5.39
C HIS A 125 7.39 -13.91 -6.42
N ASN A 126 6.42 -14.77 -6.10
CA ASN A 126 5.84 -15.74 -7.04
C ASN A 126 4.52 -15.28 -7.67
N TYR A 127 3.89 -14.22 -7.17
CA TYR A 127 2.60 -13.75 -7.70
C TYR A 127 2.67 -13.46 -9.20
N HIS A 128 3.73 -12.79 -9.67
CA HIS A 128 3.89 -12.47 -11.10
C HIS A 128 4.04 -13.70 -12.01
N LYS A 129 4.37 -14.87 -11.45
CA LYS A 129 4.46 -16.16 -12.15
C LYS A 129 3.11 -16.87 -12.18
N VAL A 130 2.31 -16.71 -11.13
CA VAL A 130 1.01 -17.36 -10.95
C VAL A 130 -0.12 -16.57 -11.61
N ALA A 131 -0.03 -15.24 -11.66
CA ALA A 131 -1.00 -14.37 -12.32
C ALA A 131 -1.42 -14.82 -13.74
N PRO A 132 -0.50 -15.15 -14.68
CA PRO A 132 -0.91 -15.65 -16.00
C PRO A 132 -1.64 -17.01 -15.94
N LEU A 133 -1.36 -17.85 -14.95
CA LEU A 133 -2.05 -19.13 -14.76
C LEU A 133 -3.49 -18.89 -14.24
N VAL A 134 -3.65 -17.96 -13.29
CA VAL A 134 -4.96 -17.55 -12.78
C VAL A 134 -5.78 -16.92 -13.90
N GLN A 135 -5.20 -16.02 -14.70
CA GLN A 135 -5.85 -15.43 -15.88
C GLN A 135 -6.32 -16.50 -16.87
N SER A 136 -5.49 -17.50 -17.17
CA SER A 136 -5.85 -18.60 -18.05
C SER A 136 -7.00 -19.44 -17.49
N LEU A 137 -7.01 -19.70 -16.17
CA LEU A 137 -8.09 -20.40 -15.50
C LEU A 137 -9.39 -19.60 -15.54
N CYS A 138 -9.33 -18.29 -15.27
CA CYS A 138 -10.48 -17.39 -15.36
C CYS A 138 -11.09 -17.42 -16.77
N ALA A 139 -10.25 -17.27 -17.81
CA ALA A 139 -10.68 -17.33 -19.20
C ALA A 139 -11.32 -18.67 -19.57
N LYS A 140 -10.77 -19.79 -19.09
CA LYS A 140 -11.33 -21.13 -19.33
C LYS A 140 -12.73 -21.31 -18.73
N HIS A 141 -13.00 -20.68 -17.60
CA HIS A 141 -14.26 -20.80 -16.87
C HIS A 141 -15.22 -19.63 -17.11
N GLY A 142 -14.88 -18.68 -18.00
CA GLY A 142 -15.70 -17.50 -18.27
C GLY A 142 -15.81 -16.53 -17.08
N ILE A 143 -14.82 -16.54 -16.18
CA ILE A 143 -14.75 -15.64 -15.03
C ILE A 143 -13.90 -14.43 -15.43
N GLU A 144 -14.32 -13.23 -15.03
CA GLU A 144 -13.57 -12.01 -15.29
C GLU A 144 -12.36 -11.92 -14.35
N TYR A 145 -11.17 -11.70 -14.92
CA TYR A 145 -9.98 -11.35 -14.16
C TYR A 145 -9.82 -9.83 -14.18
N GLN A 146 -10.07 -9.19 -13.03
CA GLN A 146 -10.09 -7.74 -12.92
C GLN A 146 -8.68 -7.16 -12.80
N SER A 147 -8.26 -6.36 -13.78
CA SER A 147 -6.99 -5.62 -13.69
C SER A 147 -7.08 -4.26 -14.37
N LYS A 148 -6.51 -3.23 -13.74
CA LYS A 148 -6.59 -1.84 -14.23
C LYS A 148 -5.25 -1.10 -14.17
N PRO A 149 -5.09 0.02 -14.90
CA PRO A 149 -3.93 0.88 -14.78
C PRO A 149 -3.76 1.46 -13.36
N LEU A 150 -2.53 1.70 -12.94
CA LEU A 150 -2.21 2.20 -11.59
C LEU A 150 -2.95 3.49 -11.24
N LEU A 151 -2.97 4.46 -12.16
CA LEU A 151 -3.63 5.74 -11.93
C LEU A 151 -5.15 5.59 -11.82
N SER A 152 -5.76 4.69 -12.60
CA SER A 152 -7.18 4.39 -12.50
C SER A 152 -7.50 3.78 -11.13
N ALA A 153 -6.71 2.81 -10.66
CA ALA A 153 -6.87 2.23 -9.34
C ALA A 153 -6.79 3.27 -8.21
N PHE A 154 -5.84 4.21 -8.29
CA PHE A 154 -5.75 5.31 -7.34
C PHE A 154 -6.93 6.28 -7.42
N ALA A 155 -7.41 6.57 -8.63
CA ALA A 155 -8.57 7.41 -8.82
C ALA A 155 -9.83 6.78 -8.19
N ASP A 156 -10.04 5.47 -8.39
CA ASP A 156 -11.19 4.73 -7.83
C ASP A 156 -11.26 4.85 -6.31
N ILE A 157 -10.12 4.78 -5.61
CA ILE A 157 -10.05 4.95 -4.15
C ILE A 157 -10.55 6.36 -3.75
N VAL A 158 -10.09 7.40 -4.44
CA VAL A 158 -10.50 8.79 -4.15
C VAL A 158 -11.98 9.00 -4.49
N TYR A 159 -12.45 8.45 -5.61
CA TYR A 159 -13.85 8.55 -6.01
C TYR A 159 -14.77 7.82 -5.02
N SER A 160 -14.38 6.63 -4.56
CA SER A 160 -15.14 5.88 -3.55
C SER A 160 -15.24 6.64 -2.22
N LEU A 161 -14.16 7.29 -1.78
CA LEU A 161 -14.20 8.16 -0.58
C LEU A 161 -15.14 9.35 -0.77
N LYS A 162 -15.13 9.98 -1.96
CA LYS A 162 -16.02 11.09 -2.29
C LYS A 162 -17.49 10.64 -2.29
N GLU A 163 -17.78 9.54 -2.96
CA GLU A 163 -19.13 8.96 -3.06
C GLU A 163 -19.66 8.56 -1.67
N SER A 164 -18.83 7.87 -0.87
CA SER A 164 -19.18 7.51 0.51
C SER A 164 -19.48 8.74 1.36
N GLY A 165 -18.70 9.82 1.20
CA GLY A 165 -18.94 11.09 1.89
C GLY A 165 -20.24 11.78 1.48
N GLN A 166 -20.61 11.70 0.21
CA GLN A 166 -21.88 12.23 -0.31
C GLN A 166 -23.07 11.44 0.22
N LEU A 167 -23.02 10.10 0.14
CA LEU A 167 -24.06 9.22 0.69
C LEU A 167 -24.29 9.46 2.18
N TRP A 168 -23.21 9.65 2.96
CA TRP A 168 -23.32 9.96 4.38
C TRP A 168 -23.97 11.33 4.62
N LEU A 169 -23.58 12.35 3.85
CA LEU A 169 -24.15 13.69 3.98
C LEU A 169 -25.64 13.71 3.63
N ASP A 170 -26.03 13.04 2.56
CA ASP A 170 -27.43 12.95 2.11
C ASP A 170 -28.27 12.24 3.18
N ALA A 171 -27.77 11.12 3.72
CA ALA A 171 -28.42 10.39 4.81
C ALA A 171 -28.51 11.20 6.12
N TYR A 172 -27.57 12.12 6.36
CA TYR A 172 -27.59 12.99 7.55
C TYR A 172 -28.58 14.15 7.40
N LEU A 173 -28.70 14.74 6.20
CA LEU A 173 -29.55 15.89 5.93
C LEU A 173 -31.02 15.54 5.64
N HIS A 174 -31.29 14.30 5.21
CA HIS A 174 -32.63 13.83 4.84
C HIS A 174 -33.22 12.78 5.81
N GLN A 175 -32.72 12.76 7.06
CA GLN A 175 -33.43 12.21 8.22
C GLN A 175 -34.49 13.21 8.73
#